data_AF-A0A9Q0S2W4-F1
#
_entry.id   AF-A0A9Q0S2W4-F1
#
_cell.length_a   1.000
_cell.length_b   1.000
_cell.length_c   1.000
_cell.angle_alpha   90.00
_cell.angle_beta   90.00
_cell.angle_gamma   90.00
#
_symmetry.space_group_name_H-M   'P 1'
#
loop_
_entity.id
_entity.type
_entity.pdbx_description
1 polymer ?
#
loop_
_entity_poly.entity_id
_entity_poly.type
_entity_poly.pdbx_seq_one_letter_code
_entity_poly.pdbx_strand_id
1 'polypeptide(L)'
;MVFSSNDEILAWNVDSCKEHLAALQNPKNVTEMNAGVHVDVIAESEQFEHKMEHEQKNIGIDDGKNLNKQLDFAGVIRKNRKPNNLTNCAPDVPQPIPIDATAEFGNLQELCNEIIHGLKVMVIMRGPSGCGKSYLARQIVDSTTRDKYYHHIFSSDDFFYDKRGNYNFSANRLDEVHESNRKRVEQHACYGWSPIIVDNTNIRIWEMRNYFEIAVRFGYLIKIVEPETAWSHSASQLSMKNSHGVSKETIERMMLNYELTSVELAMEKFRLAHTMFMPQYRQFPPMDQ
;
A
#
# COMPACT_ATOMS: atom_id res chain seq x y z
N MET A 1 -18.58 -1.52 8.41
CA MET A 1 -18.52 -0.88 9.75
C MET A 1 -19.20 0.47 9.59
N VAL A 2 -20.31 0.71 10.29
CA VAL A 2 -21.13 1.92 10.08
C VAL A 2 -20.47 3.08 10.82
N PHE A 3 -20.03 4.10 10.08
CA PHE A 3 -19.52 5.34 10.67
C PHE A 3 -20.68 6.08 11.35
N SER A 4 -20.72 5.98 12.69
CA SER A 4 -21.49 6.86 13.55
C SER A 4 -20.83 8.24 13.53
N SER A 5 -21.62 9.27 13.21
CA SER A 5 -21.19 10.64 12.96
C SER A 5 -20.77 11.43 14.21
N ASN A 6 -20.19 10.79 15.23
CA ASN A 6 -19.86 11.41 16.53
C ASN A 6 -18.46 11.10 17.06
N ASP A 7 -17.56 10.50 16.28
CA ASP A 7 -16.14 10.45 16.69
C ASP A 7 -15.49 11.76 16.26
N GLU A 8 -15.07 12.57 17.22
CA GLU A 8 -14.26 13.78 17.04
C GLU A 8 -12.96 13.42 16.31
N ILE A 9 -13.01 13.36 14.99
CA ILE A 9 -11.84 13.46 14.13
C ILE A 9 -11.25 14.82 14.46
N LEU A 10 -10.13 14.82 15.22
CA LEU A 10 -9.31 15.97 15.56
C LEU A 10 -9.36 16.98 14.42
N ALA A 11 -10.04 18.12 14.66
CA ALA A 11 -10.18 19.17 13.69
C ALA A 11 -8.79 19.51 13.14
N TRP A 12 -8.63 19.41 11.82
CA TRP A 12 -7.37 19.66 11.13
C TRP A 12 -6.89 21.09 11.43
N ASN A 13 -5.88 21.22 12.28
CA ASN A 13 -5.20 22.47 12.50
C ASN A 13 -3.83 22.43 11.79
N VAL A 14 -3.74 23.07 10.64
CA VAL A 14 -2.51 23.22 9.84
C VAL A 14 -1.36 23.75 10.68
N ASP A 15 -1.66 24.64 11.63
CA ASP A 15 -0.65 25.29 12.46
C ASP A 15 -0.03 24.29 13.44
N SER A 16 -0.81 23.35 13.97
CA SER A 16 -0.32 22.29 14.85
C SER A 16 0.66 21.35 14.14
N CYS A 17 0.42 21.02 12.86
CA CYS A 17 1.36 20.21 12.08
C CYS A 17 2.66 20.96 11.73
N LYS A 18 2.57 22.26 11.41
CA LYS A 18 3.75 23.10 11.16
C LYS A 18 4.60 23.24 12.41
N GLU A 19 3.98 23.45 13.56
CA GLU A 19 4.67 23.50 14.86
C GLU A 19 5.34 22.16 15.20
N HIS A 20 4.66 21.04 14.96
CA HIS A 20 5.24 19.70 15.19
C HIS A 20 6.42 19.41 14.25
N LEU A 21 6.30 19.73 12.95
CA LEU A 21 7.41 19.62 11.98
C LEU A 21 8.59 20.53 12.36
N ALA A 22 8.32 21.76 12.78
CA ALA A 22 9.36 22.70 13.21
C ALA A 22 10.07 22.21 14.49
N ALA A 23 9.34 21.58 15.42
CA ALA A 23 9.93 20.98 16.62
C ALA A 23 10.84 19.79 16.27
N LEU A 24 10.41 18.96 15.32
CA LEU A 24 11.17 17.83 14.78
C LEU A 24 12.46 18.28 14.05
N GLN A 25 12.44 19.45 13.42
CA GLN A 25 13.56 20.04 12.68
C GLN A 25 14.44 21.00 13.52
N ASN A 26 14.15 21.19 14.82
CA ASN A 26 14.76 22.24 15.63
C ASN A 26 16.26 21.97 15.91
N PRO A 27 17.18 22.89 15.51
CA PRO A 27 18.62 22.70 15.63
C PRO A 27 19.17 22.75 17.07
N LYS A 28 18.35 22.92 18.11
CA LYS A 28 18.82 22.73 19.50
C LYS A 28 19.16 21.27 19.84
N ASN A 29 18.79 20.31 18.99
CA ASN A 29 19.31 18.93 18.98
C ASN A 29 20.37 18.70 17.89
N VAL A 30 20.75 19.74 17.14
CA VAL A 30 21.71 19.71 16.03
C VAL A 30 22.73 20.81 16.27
N THR A 31 23.57 20.64 17.29
CA THR A 31 24.80 21.43 17.37
C THR A 31 25.85 20.81 16.44
N GLU A 32 26.19 21.63 15.46
CA GLU A 32 27.34 21.60 14.55
C GLU A 32 27.16 20.89 13.20
N MET A 33 27.46 21.70 12.18
CA MET A 33 27.64 21.40 10.76
C MET A 33 26.38 21.46 9.88
N ASN A 34 26.00 22.69 9.53
CA ASN A 34 25.31 22.96 8.28
C ASN A 34 26.04 24.02 7.47
N ALA A 35 26.52 23.62 6.29
CA ALA A 35 26.65 24.49 5.15
C ALA A 35 26.00 23.80 3.94
N GLY A 36 24.77 24.20 3.65
CA GLY A 36 24.21 24.22 2.31
C GLY A 36 23.57 22.94 1.78
N VAL A 37 22.27 22.78 2.02
CA VAL A 37 21.29 22.29 1.03
C VAL A 37 19.91 22.86 1.43
N HIS A 38 19.50 23.97 0.82
CA HIS A 38 18.09 24.41 0.81
C HIS A 38 17.56 24.00 -0.57
N VAL A 39 16.64 23.03 -0.63
CA VAL A 39 15.94 22.67 -1.87
C VAL A 39 14.47 22.97 -1.68
N ASP A 40 13.97 23.92 -2.46
CA ASP A 40 12.55 24.21 -2.60
C ASP A 40 11.88 23.06 -3.38
N VAL A 41 11.34 22.07 -2.67
CA VAL A 41 10.73 20.85 -3.27
C VAL A 41 9.24 21.06 -3.63
N ILE A 42 8.62 22.17 -3.24
CA ILE A 42 7.15 22.28 -3.24
C ILE A 42 6.57 22.76 -4.59
N ALA A 43 7.35 23.41 -5.46
CA ALA A 43 6.80 24.10 -6.64
C ALA A 43 6.82 23.28 -7.96
N GLU A 44 7.62 22.22 -8.06
CA GLU A 44 7.75 21.44 -9.31
C GLU A 44 6.76 20.27 -9.43
N SER A 45 6.11 19.86 -8.33
CA SER A 45 5.15 18.74 -8.31
C SER A 45 3.84 19.07 -9.04
N GLU A 46 3.29 20.28 -8.85
CA GLU A 46 2.00 20.69 -9.41
C GLU A 46 2.01 20.79 -10.96
N GLN A 47 3.15 21.17 -11.54
CA GLN A 47 3.29 21.29 -13.00
C GLN A 47 3.47 19.94 -13.71
N PHE A 48 3.97 18.92 -13.00
CA PHE A 48 4.17 17.58 -13.56
C PHE A 48 2.87 16.75 -13.51
N GLU A 49 2.08 16.88 -12.44
CA GLU A 49 0.75 16.26 -12.29
C GLU A 49 -0.21 16.70 -13.40
N HIS A 50 -0.29 18.01 -13.66
CA HIS A 50 -1.21 18.58 -14.64
C HIS A 50 -0.86 18.19 -16.10
N LYS A 51 0.39 17.80 -16.36
CA LYS A 51 0.85 17.36 -17.69
C LYS A 51 0.55 15.88 -17.95
N MET A 52 0.51 15.06 -16.90
CA MET A 52 0.27 13.60 -16.99
C MET A 52 -1.23 13.25 -16.94
N GLU A 53 -2.05 13.99 -16.20
CA GLU A 53 -3.52 13.85 -16.25
C GLU A 53 -4.09 14.17 -17.64
N HIS A 54 -3.44 15.09 -18.37
CA HIS A 54 -3.84 15.46 -19.72
C HIS A 54 -3.56 14.35 -20.75
N GLU A 55 -2.58 13.48 -20.52
CA GLU A 55 -2.35 12.28 -21.34
C GLU A 55 -3.37 11.16 -21.04
N GLN A 56 -3.89 11.08 -19.81
CA GLN A 56 -4.90 10.09 -19.42
C GLN A 56 -6.30 10.40 -19.98
N LYS A 57 -6.67 11.68 -20.14
CA LYS A 57 -7.95 12.09 -20.77
C LYS A 57 -8.06 11.72 -22.26
N ASN A 58 -6.96 11.36 -22.92
CA ASN A 58 -6.95 10.95 -24.33
C ASN A 58 -7.12 9.43 -24.54
N ILE A 59 -7.25 8.64 -23.47
CA ILE A 59 -7.67 7.22 -23.59
C ILE A 59 -9.19 7.18 -23.42
N GLY A 60 -9.88 7.78 -24.40
CA GLY A 60 -11.32 7.66 -24.56
C GLY A 60 -11.71 6.22 -24.93
N ILE A 61 -12.83 5.80 -24.37
CA ILE A 61 -13.60 4.62 -24.75
C ILE A 61 -13.72 4.57 -26.27
N ASP A 62 -13.14 3.56 -26.93
CA ASP A 62 -13.45 3.24 -28.32
C ASP A 62 -13.96 1.79 -28.40
N ASP A 63 -15.19 1.69 -28.88
CA ASP A 63 -15.95 0.46 -29.03
C ASP A 63 -15.29 -0.45 -30.08
N GLY A 64 -15.30 -1.75 -29.78
CA GLY A 64 -14.48 -2.73 -30.45
C GLY A 64 -14.57 -2.77 -31.97
N LYS A 65 -13.41 -3.02 -32.60
CA LYS A 65 -13.26 -3.76 -33.86
C LYS A 65 -11.90 -4.47 -33.91
N ASN A 66 -11.99 -5.80 -33.94
CA ASN A 66 -11.03 -6.79 -34.44
C ASN A 66 -9.65 -6.31 -34.92
N LEU A 67 -8.60 -6.83 -34.27
CA LEU A 67 -7.46 -7.40 -35.01
C LEU A 67 -6.89 -8.62 -34.28
N ASN A 68 -7.21 -9.79 -34.84
CA ASN A 68 -6.57 -11.07 -34.57
C ASN A 68 -5.05 -10.96 -34.74
N LYS A 69 -4.30 -11.26 -33.69
CA LYS A 69 -2.98 -11.91 -33.82
C LYS A 69 -2.77 -12.85 -32.64
N GLN A 70 -3.07 -14.11 -32.94
CA GLN A 70 -2.89 -15.31 -32.14
C GLN A 70 -1.39 -15.49 -31.86
N LEU A 71 -0.98 -15.45 -30.58
CA LEU A 71 0.30 -15.98 -30.12
C LEU A 71 -0.03 -17.16 -29.20
N ASP A 72 0.15 -18.35 -29.76
CA ASP A 72 -0.14 -19.65 -29.17
C ASP A 72 0.93 -20.02 -28.13
N PHE A 73 0.62 -19.82 -26.84
CA PHE A 73 1.47 -20.20 -25.71
C PHE A 73 1.38 -21.70 -25.35
N ALA A 74 0.61 -22.52 -26.09
CA ALA A 74 0.43 -23.94 -25.78
C ALA A 74 1.61 -24.85 -26.18
N GLY A 75 2.69 -24.31 -26.75
CA GLY A 75 3.82 -25.08 -27.29
C GLY A 75 4.96 -25.43 -26.34
N VAL A 76 5.06 -24.82 -25.15
CA VAL A 76 6.31 -24.88 -24.35
C VAL A 76 6.31 -25.97 -23.27
N ILE A 77 5.17 -26.58 -22.94
CA ILE A 77 5.10 -27.64 -21.92
C ILE A 77 4.88 -29.02 -22.58
N ARG A 78 5.84 -29.46 -23.38
CA ARG A 78 5.98 -30.87 -23.78
C ARG A 78 7.44 -31.26 -23.90
N LYS A 79 8.07 -31.61 -22.78
CA LYS A 79 9.17 -32.58 -22.69
C LYS A 79 9.40 -32.92 -21.22
N ASN A 80 8.71 -33.96 -20.77
CA ASN A 80 9.28 -35.10 -20.04
C ASN A 80 8.13 -35.96 -19.49
N ARG A 81 7.84 -37.03 -20.23
CA ARG A 81 7.01 -38.15 -19.79
C ARG A 81 7.86 -39.41 -19.86
N LYS A 82 7.79 -40.25 -18.81
CA LYS A 82 7.59 -41.73 -18.82
C LYS A 82 7.91 -42.33 -17.43
N PRO A 83 7.41 -43.54 -17.06
CA PRO A 83 5.99 -43.93 -16.98
C PRO A 83 5.63 -44.74 -15.69
N ASN A 84 4.32 -44.80 -15.41
CA ASN A 84 3.49 -45.82 -14.72
C ASN A 84 3.94 -46.55 -13.42
N ASN A 85 3.07 -46.49 -12.40
CA ASN A 85 2.46 -47.68 -11.80
C ASN A 85 1.13 -47.35 -11.10
N LEU A 86 0.12 -48.19 -11.34
CA LEU A 86 -1.21 -48.16 -10.73
C LEU A 86 -1.22 -48.97 -9.42
N THR A 87 -1.62 -48.35 -8.32
CA THR A 87 -2.19 -49.02 -7.14
C THR A 87 -3.13 -48.07 -6.40
N ASN A 88 -4.30 -48.59 -6.02
CA ASN A 88 -5.40 -47.94 -5.29
C ASN A 88 -4.96 -47.28 -3.97
N CYS A 89 -5.60 -46.15 -3.58
CA CYS A 89 -6.13 -45.85 -2.23
C CYS A 89 -6.53 -44.35 -2.08
N ALA A 90 -7.80 -44.09 -1.69
CA ALA A 90 -8.40 -42.87 -1.10
C ALA A 90 -8.21 -41.49 -1.78
N PRO A 91 -9.19 -40.55 -1.69
CA PRO A 91 -8.98 -39.17 -2.12
C PRO A 91 -8.02 -38.48 -1.14
N ASP A 92 -6.78 -38.24 -1.57
CA ASP A 92 -5.79 -37.48 -0.83
C ASP A 92 -6.30 -36.05 -0.57
N VAL A 93 -6.51 -35.74 0.71
CA VAL A 93 -6.56 -34.37 1.20
C VAL A 93 -5.19 -33.75 0.90
N PRO A 94 -5.10 -32.61 0.19
CA PRO A 94 -3.81 -32.00 -0.12
C PRO A 94 -3.08 -31.65 1.17
N GLN A 95 -1.98 -32.35 1.44
CA GLN A 95 -1.06 -31.96 2.50
C GLN A 95 -0.35 -30.67 2.07
N PRO A 96 -0.15 -29.69 2.97
CA PRO A 96 0.57 -28.46 2.65
C PRO A 96 1.96 -28.77 2.11
N ILE A 97 2.27 -28.24 0.94
CA ILE A 97 3.61 -28.31 0.35
C ILE A 97 4.53 -27.46 1.23
N PRO A 98 5.70 -27.94 1.67
CA PRO A 98 6.63 -27.14 2.44
C PRO A 98 7.17 -26.01 1.56
N ILE A 99 6.68 -24.80 1.80
CA ILE A 99 7.27 -23.56 1.28
C ILE A 99 8.57 -23.38 2.06
N ASP A 100 9.66 -23.04 1.39
CA ASP A 100 10.96 -22.79 2.00
C ASP A 100 10.91 -21.50 2.84
N ALA A 101 10.33 -21.62 4.03
CA ALA A 101 9.86 -20.56 4.93
C ALA A 101 10.97 -19.73 5.60
N THR A 102 12.22 -19.84 5.17
CA THR A 102 13.36 -19.28 5.91
C THR A 102 13.82 -17.91 5.41
N ALA A 103 13.50 -17.52 4.17
CA ALA A 103 13.82 -16.19 3.64
C ALA A 103 12.64 -15.20 3.73
N GLU A 104 11.40 -15.67 3.56
CA GLU A 104 10.20 -14.83 3.41
C GLU A 104 9.60 -14.38 4.76
N PHE A 105 9.70 -15.20 5.81
CA PHE A 105 9.28 -14.84 7.17
C PHE A 105 10.18 -13.78 7.83
N GLY A 106 11.39 -13.56 7.30
CA GLY A 106 12.33 -12.58 7.82
C GLY A 106 11.81 -11.14 7.73
N ASN A 107 11.18 -10.78 6.60
CA ASN A 107 10.78 -9.40 6.33
C ASN A 107 9.54 -8.96 7.14
N LEU A 108 8.53 -9.85 7.29
CA LEU A 108 7.36 -9.54 8.11
C LEU A 108 7.68 -9.53 9.61
N GLN A 109 8.56 -10.42 10.07
CA GLN A 109 8.99 -10.44 11.47
C GLN A 109 9.81 -9.19 11.82
N GLU A 110 10.73 -8.78 10.94
CA GLU A 110 11.48 -7.52 11.09
C GLU A 110 10.55 -6.31 11.12
N LEU A 111 9.61 -6.22 10.18
CA LEU A 111 8.56 -5.19 10.17
C LEU A 111 7.80 -5.13 11.50
N CYS A 112 7.31 -6.28 11.99
CA CYS A 112 6.60 -6.32 13.26
C CYS A 112 7.49 -5.89 14.42
N ASN A 113 8.76 -6.30 14.44
CA ASN A 113 9.72 -5.89 15.45
C ASN A 113 9.95 -4.38 15.45
N GLU A 114 10.16 -3.76 14.29
CA GLU A 114 10.30 -2.30 14.17
C GLU A 114 9.09 -1.56 14.77
N ILE A 115 7.88 -2.04 14.47
CA ILE A 115 6.65 -1.47 15.02
C ILE A 115 6.54 -1.68 16.54
N ILE A 116 6.88 -2.88 17.02
CA ILE A 116 6.84 -3.21 18.46
C ILE A 116 7.83 -2.36 19.24
N HIS A 117 9.00 -2.02 18.69
CA HIS A 117 9.97 -1.13 19.32
C HIS A 117 9.60 0.36 19.18
N GLY A 118 8.43 0.66 18.63
CA GLY A 118 7.90 2.02 18.56
C GLY A 118 8.49 2.86 17.44
N LEU A 119 9.14 2.27 16.44
CA LEU A 119 9.59 3.03 15.27
C LEU A 119 8.39 3.59 14.49
N LYS A 120 8.57 4.76 13.87
CA LYS A 120 7.62 5.29 12.88
C LYS A 120 7.73 4.46 11.61
N VAL A 121 6.71 3.66 11.29
CA VAL A 121 6.68 2.79 10.12
C VAL A 121 5.44 3.07 9.30
N MET A 122 5.63 3.34 8.01
CA MET A 122 4.56 3.44 7.03
C MET A 122 4.61 2.22 6.12
N VAL A 123 3.58 1.38 6.21
CA VAL A 123 3.42 0.17 5.42
C VAL A 123 2.54 0.48 4.22
N ILE A 124 3.07 0.26 3.03
CA ILE A 124 2.33 0.38 1.77
C ILE A 124 1.97 -1.03 1.31
N MET A 125 0.71 -1.42 1.50
CA MET A 125 0.22 -2.70 1.01
C MET A 125 0.18 -2.67 -0.52
N ARG A 126 0.49 -3.80 -1.14
CA ARG A 126 0.62 -3.85 -2.60
C ARG A 126 0.14 -5.17 -3.16
N GLY A 127 -0.58 -5.10 -4.28
CA GLY A 127 -1.11 -6.27 -4.97
C GLY A 127 -2.55 -6.13 -5.49
N PRO A 128 -2.98 -7.01 -6.40
CA PRO A 128 -4.31 -6.96 -7.01
C PRO A 128 -5.44 -7.14 -5.99
N SER A 129 -6.65 -6.73 -6.35
CA SER A 129 -7.83 -6.96 -5.50
C SER A 129 -8.02 -8.46 -5.22
N GLY A 130 -8.34 -8.82 -3.97
CA GLY A 130 -8.53 -10.21 -3.55
C GLY A 130 -7.25 -10.98 -3.15
N CYS A 131 -6.06 -10.40 -3.23
CA CYS A 131 -4.81 -11.11 -2.89
C CYS A 131 -4.56 -11.26 -1.37
N GLY A 132 -5.33 -10.56 -0.53
CA GLY A 132 -5.23 -10.67 0.93
C GLY A 132 -4.65 -9.46 1.67
N LYS A 133 -4.52 -8.30 1.00
CA LYS A 133 -3.93 -7.08 1.61
C LYS A 133 -4.59 -6.68 2.93
N SER A 134 -5.91 -6.48 2.93
CA SER A 134 -6.67 -6.12 4.14
C SER A 134 -6.60 -7.17 5.25
N TYR A 135 -6.38 -8.44 4.89
CA TYR A 135 -6.16 -9.49 5.86
C TYR A 135 -4.78 -9.33 6.51
N LEU A 136 -3.72 -9.21 5.71
CA LEU A 136 -2.35 -9.01 6.20
C LEU A 136 -2.18 -7.70 6.98
N ALA A 137 -2.81 -6.62 6.54
CA ALA A 137 -2.83 -5.34 7.26
C ALA A 137 -3.40 -5.49 8.68
N ARG A 138 -4.51 -6.21 8.85
CA ARG A 138 -5.09 -6.50 10.17
C ARG A 138 -4.18 -7.39 11.00
N GLN A 139 -3.57 -8.41 10.40
CA GLN A 139 -2.61 -9.26 11.10
C GLN A 139 -1.40 -8.47 11.63
N ILE A 140 -0.89 -7.49 10.88
CA ILE A 140 0.18 -6.60 11.34
C ILE A 140 -0.27 -5.85 12.61
N VAL A 141 -1.47 -5.26 12.60
CA VAL A 141 -2.00 -4.56 13.78
C VAL A 141 -2.19 -5.51 14.97
N ASP A 142 -2.82 -6.66 14.76
CA ASP A 142 -3.08 -7.67 15.80
C ASP A 142 -1.79 -8.24 16.42
N SER A 143 -0.72 -8.31 15.62
CA SER A 143 0.57 -8.85 16.06
C SER A 143 1.49 -7.79 16.68
N THR A 144 1.15 -6.51 16.55
CA THR A 144 1.99 -5.39 17.01
C THR A 144 1.28 -4.53 18.05
N THR A 145 0.48 -3.55 17.64
CA THR A 145 -0.15 -2.58 18.55
C THR A 145 -1.39 -3.13 19.26
N ARG A 146 -2.11 -4.07 18.62
CA ARG A 146 -3.42 -4.58 19.08
C ARG A 146 -4.46 -3.47 19.32
N ASP A 147 -4.25 -2.30 18.74
CA ASP A 147 -5.20 -1.19 18.81
C ASP A 147 -6.28 -1.35 17.72
N LYS A 148 -7.26 -0.45 17.72
CA LYS A 148 -8.35 -0.43 16.76
C LYS A 148 -7.83 -0.20 15.35
N TYR A 149 -8.28 -1.03 14.40
CA TYR A 149 -7.82 -0.98 13.01
C TYR A 149 -7.96 0.39 12.34
N TYR A 150 -9.01 1.16 12.65
CA TYR A 150 -9.25 2.44 11.99
C TYR A 150 -8.24 3.54 12.36
N HIS A 151 -7.44 3.35 13.41
CA HIS A 151 -6.30 4.23 13.71
C HIS A 151 -5.07 3.95 12.84
N HIS A 152 -4.99 2.75 12.25
CA HIS A 152 -3.78 2.23 11.62
C HIS A 152 -3.96 1.93 10.13
N ILE A 153 -5.15 1.54 9.68
CA ILE A 153 -5.40 1.06 8.32
C ILE A 153 -6.22 2.11 7.55
N PHE A 154 -5.67 2.55 6.43
CA PHE A 154 -6.24 3.60 5.57
C PHE A 154 -6.46 3.05 4.16
N SER A 155 -7.72 2.94 3.75
CA SER A 155 -8.10 2.50 2.42
C SER A 155 -8.99 3.53 1.73
N SER A 156 -8.79 3.69 0.43
CA SER A 156 -9.69 4.49 -0.42
C SER A 156 -11.09 3.84 -0.49
N ASP A 157 -11.18 2.52 -0.34
CA ASP A 157 -12.45 1.80 -0.37
C ASP A 157 -13.39 2.19 0.78
N ASP A 158 -12.86 2.69 1.91
CA ASP A 158 -13.64 3.17 3.06
C ASP A 158 -14.69 4.22 2.66
N PHE A 159 -14.37 5.06 1.66
CA PHE A 159 -15.20 6.19 1.25
C PHE A 159 -16.35 5.81 0.29
N PHE A 160 -16.36 4.56 -0.17
CA PHE A 160 -17.43 4.03 -1.02
C PHE A 160 -18.50 3.27 -0.24
N TYR A 161 -18.34 3.10 1.08
CA TYR A 161 -19.38 2.51 1.93
C TYR A 161 -20.41 3.54 2.38
N ASP A 162 -21.70 3.22 2.23
CA ASP A 162 -22.78 4.02 2.79
C ASP A 162 -22.98 3.76 4.30
N LYS A 163 -23.87 4.53 4.94
CA LYS A 163 -24.22 4.37 6.37
C LYS A 163 -24.85 3.01 6.70
N ARG A 164 -25.28 2.24 5.70
CA ARG A 164 -25.83 0.89 5.85
C ARG A 164 -24.78 -0.20 5.59
N GLY A 165 -23.57 0.19 5.20
CA GLY A 165 -22.47 -0.72 4.89
C GLY A 165 -22.47 -1.27 3.47
N ASN A 166 -23.24 -0.70 2.54
CA ASN A 166 -23.23 -1.10 1.14
C ASN A 166 -22.09 -0.40 0.40
N TYR A 167 -21.36 -1.16 -0.42
CA TYR A 167 -20.29 -0.64 -1.26
C TYR A 167 -20.86 -0.04 -2.56
N ASN A 168 -20.62 1.25 -2.79
CA ASN A 168 -21.14 2.04 -3.90
C ASN A 168 -19.99 2.72 -4.65
N PHE A 169 -19.28 1.96 -5.50
CA PHE A 169 -18.19 2.49 -6.29
C PHE A 169 -18.66 3.55 -7.30
N SER A 170 -17.91 4.64 -7.41
CA SER A 170 -18.15 5.70 -8.39
C SER A 170 -16.83 6.23 -8.94
N ALA A 171 -16.54 5.93 -10.21
CA ALA A 171 -15.32 6.39 -10.89
C ALA A 171 -15.16 7.92 -10.85
N ASN A 172 -16.26 8.67 -10.96
CA ASN A 172 -16.25 10.15 -10.93
C ASN A 172 -15.82 10.76 -9.59
N ARG A 173 -15.68 9.94 -8.55
CA ARG A 173 -15.28 10.36 -7.20
C ARG A 173 -13.89 9.87 -6.82
N LEU A 174 -13.17 9.19 -7.73
CA LEU A 174 -11.86 8.60 -7.42
C LEU A 174 -10.87 9.67 -6.94
N ASP A 175 -10.77 10.80 -7.63
CA ASP A 175 -9.84 11.87 -7.27
C ASP A 175 -10.13 12.43 -5.87
N GLU A 176 -11.41 12.73 -5.59
CA GLU A 176 -11.89 13.21 -4.29
C GLU A 176 -11.57 12.20 -3.16
N VAL A 177 -11.81 10.91 -3.44
CA VAL A 177 -11.61 9.82 -2.47
C VAL A 177 -10.12 9.60 -2.19
N HIS A 178 -9.29 9.56 -3.22
CA HIS A 178 -7.85 9.41 -3.05
C HIS A 178 -7.25 10.60 -2.31
N GLU A 179 -7.68 11.81 -2.62
CA GLU A 179 -7.29 13.03 -1.91
C GLU A 179 -7.70 13.00 -0.43
N SER A 180 -8.93 12.54 -0.15
CA SER A 180 -9.42 12.39 1.23
C SER A 180 -8.64 11.34 2.02
N ASN A 181 -8.29 10.21 1.38
CA ASN A 181 -7.46 9.19 2.01
C ASN A 181 -6.03 9.70 2.26
N ARG A 182 -5.45 10.42 1.30
CA ARG A 182 -4.13 11.07 1.43
C ARG A 182 -4.09 12.02 2.63
N LYS A 183 -5.12 12.86 2.80
CA LYS A 183 -5.26 13.77 3.95
C LYS A 183 -5.37 13.03 5.28
N ARG A 184 -6.14 11.92 5.36
CA ARG A 184 -6.22 11.09 6.57
C ARG A 184 -4.85 10.54 6.97
N VAL A 185 -4.09 10.03 5.99
CA VAL A 185 -2.73 9.51 6.20
C VAL A 185 -1.77 10.61 6.64
N GLU A 186 -1.80 11.77 5.97
CA GLU A 186 -0.97 12.93 6.31
C GLU A 186 -1.23 13.42 7.74
N GLN A 187 -2.50 13.49 8.15
CA GLN A 187 -2.89 13.87 9.51
C GLN A 187 -2.33 12.90 10.56
N HIS A 188 -2.48 11.59 10.35
CA HIS A 188 -1.95 10.59 11.27
C HIS A 188 -0.43 10.61 11.33
N ALA A 189 0.23 10.81 10.19
CA ALA A 189 1.69 10.94 10.11
C ALA A 189 2.20 12.16 10.89
N CYS A 190 1.51 13.28 10.75
CA CYS A 190 1.78 14.51 11.49
C CYS A 190 1.64 14.33 13.01
N TYR A 191 0.56 13.69 13.48
CA TYR A 191 0.38 13.40 14.90
C TYR A 191 1.30 12.29 15.42
N GLY A 192 2.03 11.60 14.55
CA GLY A 192 2.99 10.60 14.96
C GLY A 192 2.42 9.22 15.27
N TRP A 193 1.29 8.87 14.66
CA TRP A 193 0.73 7.52 14.75
C TRP A 193 1.61 6.51 14.03
N SER A 194 1.80 5.32 14.61
CA SER A 194 2.54 4.22 13.97
C SER A 194 2.03 2.85 14.47
N PRO A 195 1.84 1.85 13.58
CA PRO A 195 2.10 1.93 12.14
C PRO A 195 1.00 2.72 11.42
N ILE A 196 1.34 3.26 10.24
CA ILE A 196 0.36 3.74 9.26
C ILE A 196 0.39 2.77 8.10
N ILE A 197 -0.73 2.09 7.85
CA ILE A 197 -0.87 1.05 6.84
C ILE A 197 -1.80 1.56 5.74
N VAL A 198 -1.28 1.72 4.53
CA VAL A 198 -2.04 2.11 3.35
C VAL A 198 -2.52 0.85 2.62
N ASP A 199 -3.78 0.51 2.77
CA ASP A 199 -4.42 -0.70 2.19
C ASP A 199 -5.12 -0.37 0.86
N ASN A 200 -4.31 0.00 -0.14
CA ASN A 200 -4.73 0.20 -1.52
C ASN A 200 -4.05 -0.82 -2.44
N THR A 201 -4.38 -0.84 -3.73
CA THR A 201 -3.78 -1.81 -4.67
C THR A 201 -2.32 -1.51 -5.00
N ASN A 202 -1.96 -0.23 -5.15
CA ASN A 202 -0.59 0.26 -5.39
C ASN A 202 0.14 -0.51 -6.51
N ILE A 203 -0.58 -0.76 -7.62
CA ILE A 203 -0.13 -1.61 -8.73
C ILE A 203 1.04 -0.96 -9.46
N ARG A 204 0.90 0.33 -9.75
CA ARG A 204 1.92 1.15 -10.37
C ARG A 204 2.73 1.90 -9.32
N ILE A 205 4.01 2.16 -9.62
CA ILE A 205 4.90 2.84 -8.67
C ILE A 205 4.33 4.22 -8.33
N TRP A 206 3.88 4.99 -9.34
CA TRP A 206 3.39 6.36 -9.14
C TRP A 206 2.20 6.46 -8.17
N GLU A 207 1.37 5.42 -8.03
CA GLU A 207 0.25 5.39 -7.07
C GLU A 207 0.74 5.56 -5.62
N MET A 208 1.98 5.16 -5.35
CA MET A 208 2.58 5.23 -4.01
C MET A 208 3.24 6.58 -3.70
N ARG A 209 3.44 7.45 -4.69
CA ARG A 209 4.26 8.67 -4.58
C ARG A 209 3.85 9.54 -3.39
N ASN A 210 2.56 9.86 -3.30
CA ASN A 210 2.02 10.71 -2.24
C ASN A 210 2.32 10.16 -0.83
N TYR A 211 2.26 8.83 -0.66
CA TYR A 211 2.54 8.21 0.63
C TYR A 211 4.04 8.19 0.94
N PHE A 212 4.89 8.01 -0.07
CA PHE A 212 6.34 8.15 0.08
C PHE A 212 6.73 9.57 0.51
N GLU A 213 6.16 10.59 -0.12
CA GLU A 213 6.40 12.00 0.24
C GLU A 213 5.96 12.31 1.68
N ILE A 214 4.79 11.81 2.10
CA ILE A 214 4.32 11.93 3.49
C ILE A 214 5.30 11.23 4.43
N ALA A 215 5.66 9.98 4.17
CA ALA A 215 6.54 9.20 5.02
C ALA A 215 7.90 9.88 5.20
N VAL A 216 8.51 10.34 4.10
CA VAL A 216 9.80 11.04 4.10
C VAL A 216 9.74 12.31 4.93
N ARG A 217 8.70 13.13 4.73
CA ARG A 217 8.52 14.42 5.41
C ARG A 217 8.32 14.29 6.92
N PHE A 218 7.65 13.22 7.38
CA PHE A 218 7.38 12.99 8.81
C PHE A 218 8.28 11.95 9.47
N GLY A 219 9.33 11.50 8.79
CA GLY A 219 10.35 10.59 9.33
C GLY A 219 9.88 9.16 9.56
N TYR A 220 9.11 8.59 8.63
CA TYR A 220 8.66 7.19 8.68
C TYR A 220 9.58 6.29 7.86
N LEU A 221 9.91 5.11 8.40
CA LEU A 221 10.47 4.00 7.63
C LEU A 221 9.38 3.46 6.69
N ILE A 222 9.69 3.41 5.39
CA ILE A 222 8.75 2.93 4.38
C ILE A 222 8.95 1.43 4.18
N LYS A 223 7.87 0.67 4.18
CA LYS A 223 7.87 -0.77 3.92
C LYS A 223 6.80 -1.09 2.87
N ILE A 224 7.21 -1.67 1.74
CA ILE A 224 6.26 -2.21 0.75
C ILE A 224 5.98 -3.66 1.13
N VAL A 225 4.70 -4.02 1.28
CA VAL A 225 4.29 -5.36 1.71
C VAL A 225 3.31 -5.96 0.71
N GLU A 226 3.68 -7.13 0.18
CA GLU A 226 2.93 -7.87 -0.82
C GLU A 226 2.39 -9.18 -0.21
N PRO A 227 1.08 -9.47 -0.26
CA PRO A 227 0.57 -10.75 0.23
C PRO A 227 0.96 -11.93 -0.66
N GLU A 228 1.61 -12.93 -0.08
CA GLU A 228 2.06 -14.16 -0.75
C GLU A 228 1.04 -15.30 -0.61
N THR A 229 -0.21 -15.03 -1.00
CA THR A 229 -1.23 -16.09 -0.98
C THR A 229 -1.04 -17.05 -2.15
N ALA A 230 -1.34 -18.34 -1.96
CA ALA A 230 -1.20 -19.36 -3.02
C ALA A 230 -2.03 -19.07 -4.30
N TRP A 231 -2.98 -18.14 -4.23
CA TRP A 231 -3.84 -17.72 -5.33
C TRP A 231 -3.54 -16.31 -5.87
N SER A 232 -2.50 -15.64 -5.37
CA SER A 232 -2.15 -14.24 -5.71
C SER A 232 -1.88 -14.03 -7.22
N HIS A 233 -1.58 -15.11 -7.95
CA HIS A 233 -1.32 -15.11 -9.38
C HIS A 233 -2.50 -15.63 -10.24
N SER A 234 -3.64 -15.94 -9.62
CA SER A 234 -4.83 -16.45 -10.34
C SER A 234 -5.93 -15.41 -10.36
N ALA A 235 -6.08 -14.70 -11.50
CA ALA A 235 -7.12 -13.69 -11.66
C ALA A 235 -8.54 -14.21 -11.38
N SER A 236 -8.80 -15.48 -11.69
CA SER A 236 -10.08 -16.14 -11.40
C SER A 236 -10.30 -16.33 -9.90
N GLN A 237 -9.28 -16.77 -9.16
CA GLN A 237 -9.40 -16.93 -7.71
C GLN A 237 -9.47 -15.58 -6.99
N LEU A 238 -8.72 -14.59 -7.47
CA LEU A 238 -8.78 -13.21 -6.98
C LEU A 238 -10.15 -12.57 -7.22
N SER A 239 -10.77 -12.80 -8.39
CA SER A 239 -12.11 -12.27 -8.69
C SER A 239 -13.18 -12.87 -7.77
N MET A 240 -13.07 -14.17 -7.47
CA MET A 240 -13.99 -14.85 -6.55
C MET A 240 -13.81 -14.46 -5.08
N LYS A 241 -12.59 -14.04 -4.69
CA LYS A 241 -12.25 -13.77 -3.29
C LYS A 241 -12.32 -12.29 -2.90
N ASN A 242 -12.42 -11.37 -3.86
CA ASN A 242 -12.50 -9.95 -3.53
C ASN A 242 -13.89 -9.56 -3.03
N SER A 243 -13.94 -8.65 -2.07
CA SER A 243 -15.16 -8.15 -1.42
C SER A 243 -15.86 -7.03 -2.19
N HIS A 244 -15.24 -6.51 -3.24
CA HIS A 244 -15.69 -5.30 -3.96
C HIS A 244 -16.30 -5.60 -5.34
N GLY A 245 -16.44 -6.89 -5.69
CA GLY A 245 -17.01 -7.32 -6.98
C GLY A 245 -16.14 -6.97 -8.19
N VAL A 246 -14.83 -6.83 -8.01
CA VAL A 246 -13.89 -6.53 -9.11
C VAL A 246 -13.85 -7.72 -10.07
N SER A 247 -14.13 -7.45 -11.36
CA SER A 247 -14.19 -8.49 -12.39
C SER A 247 -12.82 -9.13 -12.67
N LYS A 248 -12.83 -10.34 -13.23
CA LYS A 248 -11.61 -11.07 -13.63
C LYS A 248 -10.80 -10.26 -14.64
N GLU A 249 -11.44 -9.65 -15.63
CA GLU A 249 -10.81 -8.86 -16.68
C GLU A 249 -10.14 -7.61 -16.10
N THR A 250 -10.73 -7.02 -15.05
CA THR A 250 -10.14 -5.89 -14.34
C THR A 250 -8.90 -6.32 -13.55
N ILE A 251 -8.95 -7.48 -12.91
CA ILE A 251 -7.80 -8.05 -12.19
C ILE A 251 -6.68 -8.44 -13.16
N GLU A 252 -7.00 -9.03 -14.33
CA GLU A 252 -6.02 -9.31 -15.38
C GLU A 252 -5.31 -8.02 -15.84
N ARG A 253 -6.06 -6.92 -16.02
CA ARG A 253 -5.48 -5.61 -16.30
C ARG A 253 -4.59 -5.11 -15.16
N MET A 254 -5.00 -5.26 -13.90
CA MET A 254 -4.15 -4.92 -12.74
C MET A 254 -2.84 -5.71 -12.76
N MET A 255 -2.90 -7.01 -13.04
CA MET A 255 -1.71 -7.87 -13.11
C MET A 255 -0.78 -7.51 -14.27
N LEU A 256 -1.33 -7.21 -15.46
CA LEU A 256 -0.55 -6.75 -16.62
C LEU A 256 0.13 -5.40 -16.35
N ASN A 257 -0.51 -4.55 -15.56
CA ASN A 257 -0.01 -3.23 -15.19
C ASN A 257 0.92 -3.25 -13.97
N TYR A 258 1.17 -4.41 -13.36
CA TYR A 258 1.98 -4.53 -12.16
C TYR A 258 3.44 -4.19 -12.43
N GLU A 259 3.97 -3.17 -11.76
CA GLU A 259 5.38 -2.79 -11.89
C GLU A 259 6.24 -3.50 -10.84
N LEU A 260 7.43 -3.98 -11.16
CA LEU A 260 8.34 -4.47 -10.11
C LEU A 260 9.05 -3.29 -9.47
N THR A 261 9.09 -3.22 -8.14
CA THR A 261 9.74 -2.12 -7.41
C THR A 261 10.21 -2.56 -6.04
N SER A 262 11.22 -1.87 -5.52
CA SER A 262 11.59 -1.86 -4.11
C SER A 262 11.37 -0.46 -3.53
N VAL A 263 11.60 -0.30 -2.22
CA VAL A 263 11.56 1.02 -1.56
C VAL A 263 12.66 1.92 -2.14
N GLU A 264 13.88 1.39 -2.34
CA GLU A 264 15.03 2.13 -2.87
C GLU A 264 14.77 2.63 -4.29
N LEU A 265 14.24 1.75 -5.16
CA LEU A 265 13.90 2.11 -6.54
C LEU A 265 12.82 3.20 -6.57
N ALA A 266 11.80 3.10 -5.72
CA ALA A 266 10.74 4.10 -5.66
C ALA A 266 11.26 5.44 -5.12
N MET A 267 12.08 5.44 -4.06
CA MET A 267 12.75 6.62 -3.52
C MET A 267 13.60 7.32 -4.58
N GLU A 268 14.41 6.57 -5.33
CA GLU A 268 15.22 7.09 -6.44
C GLU A 268 14.33 7.68 -7.54
N LYS A 269 13.31 6.95 -7.98
CA LYS A 269 12.38 7.39 -9.03
C LYS A 269 11.68 8.69 -8.66
N PHE A 270 11.31 8.85 -7.39
CA PHE A 270 10.66 10.06 -6.88
C PHE A 270 11.63 11.17 -6.48
N ARG A 271 12.94 10.89 -6.48
CA ARG A 271 14.00 11.81 -6.02
C ARG A 271 13.79 12.25 -4.57
N LEU A 272 13.40 11.31 -3.72
CA LEU A 272 13.14 11.56 -2.31
C LEU A 272 14.31 11.13 -1.45
N ALA A 273 14.53 11.88 -0.37
CA ALA A 273 15.49 11.56 0.68
C ALA A 273 14.93 12.05 2.02
N HIS A 274 15.18 11.29 3.09
CA HIS A 274 14.81 11.73 4.43
C HIS A 274 15.51 13.04 4.77
N THR A 275 14.71 14.02 5.18
CA THR A 275 15.20 15.34 5.63
C THR A 275 15.57 15.35 7.12
N MET A 276 15.48 14.19 7.78
CA MET A 276 15.64 14.01 9.22
C MET A 276 16.55 12.82 9.50
N PHE A 277 17.18 12.82 10.69
CA PHE A 277 17.90 11.63 11.16
C PHE A 277 16.93 10.47 11.37
N MET A 278 17.29 9.28 10.93
CA MET A 278 16.47 8.08 11.08
C MET A 278 17.17 7.11 12.04
N PRO A 279 16.44 6.34 12.88
CA PRO A 279 14.97 6.25 12.90
C PRO A 279 14.31 7.30 13.80
N GLN A 280 13.01 7.51 13.58
CA GLN A 280 12.12 8.28 14.46
C GLN A 280 11.17 7.34 15.20
N TYR A 281 10.70 7.77 16.38
CA TYR A 281 9.80 6.99 17.23
C TYR A 281 8.38 7.56 17.25
N ARG A 282 7.40 6.68 17.40
CA ARG A 282 5.98 7.01 17.40
C ARG A 282 5.57 7.77 18.65
N GLN A 283 4.56 8.61 18.50
CA GLN A 283 3.85 9.26 19.59
C GLN A 283 2.63 8.42 19.97
N PHE A 284 1.96 7.81 18.99
CA PHE A 284 0.76 7.00 19.20
C PHE A 284 0.83 5.64 18.48
N PRO A 285 0.29 4.57 19.10
CA PRO A 285 -0.07 4.50 20.51
C PRO A 285 1.20 4.63 21.38
N PRO A 286 1.08 5.15 22.61
CA PRO A 286 2.21 5.25 23.52
C PRO A 286 2.78 3.86 23.80
N MET A 287 4.10 3.79 24.00
CA MET A 287 4.76 2.56 24.42
C MET A 287 4.46 2.31 25.90
N ASP A 288 4.15 1.06 26.25
CA ASP A 288 4.14 0.63 27.65
C ASP A 288 5.56 0.82 28.21
N GLN A 289 5.70 1.66 29.24
CA GLN A 289 6.99 1.97 29.90
C GLN A 289 7.43 0.84 30.82
#